data_AF-A0A7V5HJD7-F1
#
_entry.id   AF-A0A7V5HJD7-F1
#
_cell.length_a   1.000
_cell.length_b   1.000
_cell.length_c   1.000
_cell.angle_alpha   90.00
_cell.angle_beta   90.00
_cell.angle_gamma   90.00
#
_symmetry.space_group_name_H-M   'P 1'
#
loop_
_entity.id
_entity.type
_entity.pdbx_description
1 polymer ?
#
loop_
_entity_poly.entity_id
_entity_poly.type
_entity_poly.pdbx_seq_one_letter_code
_entity_poly.pdbx_strand_id
1 'polypeptide(L)'
;ALAQLHDVMKLQADLLARFGVTMSVAEQLMEKRISEVERRLLPINHSRHTDIARALDLPMMCIHTPADNCVTNYLHRLFAEKKPARLKDLLEILKEIPEYRLSQKLQVAPKIVNGSENNKCGKIYIDMTGGTEGSKEIFTSLASSGISTLVGMHYSEEHLEQAKKANLNVVIAGHIASDVLGLNLLFDELEKIEKLEFVEVSGFRRIRH
;
A
#
# COMPACT_ATOMS: atom_id res chain seq x y z
N ALA A 1 14.98 -6.09 -5.68
CA ALA A 1 13.88 -5.65 -4.81
C ALA A 1 14.08 -6.10 -3.37
N LEU A 2 13.97 -7.41 -3.06
CA LEU A 2 14.01 -7.88 -1.67
C LEU A 2 15.31 -7.61 -0.92
N ALA A 3 16.49 -7.77 -1.56
CA ALA A 3 17.79 -7.55 -0.92
C ALA A 3 17.95 -6.15 -0.28
N GLN A 4 17.28 -5.12 -0.81
CA GLN A 4 17.34 -3.73 -0.32
C GLN A 4 15.99 -3.24 0.22
N LEU A 5 15.04 -4.14 0.53
CA LEU A 5 13.73 -3.74 1.04
C LEU A 5 13.83 -2.91 2.33
N HIS A 6 14.76 -3.26 3.22
CA HIS A 6 15.00 -2.58 4.48
C HIS A 6 15.39 -1.10 4.29
N ASP A 7 16.05 -0.75 3.18
CA ASP A 7 16.45 0.63 2.90
C ASP A 7 15.25 1.49 2.49
N VAL A 8 14.34 0.92 1.68
CA VAL A 8 13.07 1.56 1.29
C VAL A 8 12.21 1.88 2.51
N MET A 9 12.21 1.01 3.52
CA MET A 9 11.38 1.18 4.72
C MET A 9 11.73 2.45 5.53
N LYS A 10 12.91 3.05 5.34
CA LYS A 10 13.27 4.33 5.96
C LYS A 10 12.31 5.46 5.57
N LEU A 11 11.73 5.39 4.37
CA LEU A 11 10.68 6.31 3.89
C LEU A 11 9.50 6.39 4.87
N GLN A 12 9.19 5.32 5.60
CA GLN A 12 8.05 5.30 6.50
C GLN A 12 8.18 6.30 7.65
N ALA A 13 9.39 6.60 8.12
CA ALA A 13 9.59 7.61 9.16
C ALA A 13 9.10 8.99 8.69
N ASP A 14 9.44 9.37 7.46
CA ASP A 14 8.98 10.61 6.83
C ASP A 14 7.47 10.62 6.60
N LEU A 15 6.88 9.48 6.20
CA LEU A 15 5.44 9.35 6.03
C LEU A 15 4.73 9.56 7.36
N LEU A 16 5.13 8.86 8.42
CA LEU A 16 4.55 9.00 9.76
C LEU A 16 4.66 10.46 10.26
N ALA A 17 5.81 11.10 10.03
CA ALA A 17 6.04 12.49 10.40
C ALA A 17 5.08 13.46 9.70
N ARG A 18 4.80 13.26 8.41
CA ARG A 18 3.80 14.05 7.66
C ARG A 18 2.39 13.94 8.25
N PHE A 19 2.08 12.85 8.93
CA PHE A 19 0.78 12.65 9.58
C PHE A 19 0.70 13.11 11.03
N GLY A 20 1.78 13.65 11.57
CA GLY A 20 1.83 14.28 12.90
C GLY A 20 2.55 13.46 13.97
N VAL A 21 3.12 12.32 13.60
CA VAL A 21 3.98 11.55 14.52
C VAL A 21 5.30 12.28 14.68
N THR A 22 5.81 12.44 15.90
CA THR A 22 7.12 13.05 16.12
C THR A 22 8.22 12.27 15.40
N MET A 23 9.12 12.94 14.68
CA MET A 23 10.16 12.29 13.88
C MET A 23 11.00 11.29 14.69
N SER A 24 11.45 11.67 15.89
CA SER A 24 12.23 10.76 16.75
C SER A 24 11.48 9.49 17.14
N VAL A 25 10.16 9.58 17.35
CA VAL A 25 9.31 8.41 17.62
C VAL A 25 9.20 7.56 16.36
N ALA A 26 8.97 8.18 15.20
CA ALA A 26 8.87 7.48 13.93
C ALA A 26 10.17 6.72 13.59
N GLU A 27 11.33 7.36 13.74
CA GLU A 27 12.65 6.75 13.50
C GLU A 27 12.89 5.57 14.45
N GLN A 28 12.66 5.73 15.76
CA GLN A 28 12.88 4.66 16.74
C GLN A 28 11.97 3.45 16.52
N LEU A 29 10.70 3.68 16.21
CA LEU A 29 9.75 2.60 15.90
C LEU A 29 10.17 1.84 14.64
N MET A 30 10.68 2.56 13.64
CA MET A 30 11.10 1.97 12.38
C MET A 30 12.45 1.26 12.47
N GLU A 31 13.43 1.76 13.23
CA GLU A 31 14.77 1.17 13.35
C GLU A 31 14.71 -0.32 13.74
N LYS A 32 13.95 -0.63 14.78
CA LYS A 32 13.75 -2.02 15.22
C LYS A 32 13.11 -2.87 14.13
N ARG A 33 12.05 -2.36 13.50
CA ARG A 33 11.29 -3.07 12.47
C ARG A 33 12.13 -3.32 11.21
N ILE A 34 12.87 -2.32 10.76
CA ILE A 34 13.78 -2.40 9.61
C ILE A 34 14.80 -3.51 9.86
N SER A 35 15.40 -3.54 11.04
CA SER A 35 16.38 -4.55 11.43
C SER A 35 15.77 -5.97 11.46
N GLU A 36 14.52 -6.13 11.91
CA GLU A 36 13.80 -7.40 11.86
C GLU A 36 13.55 -7.88 10.42
N VAL A 37 13.11 -6.98 9.55
CA VAL A 37 12.86 -7.28 8.13
C VAL A 37 14.16 -7.64 7.43
N GLU A 38 15.24 -6.88 7.63
CA GLU A 38 16.55 -7.17 7.07
C GLU A 38 16.99 -8.61 7.43
N ARG A 39 16.97 -8.97 8.71
CA ARG A 39 17.32 -10.33 9.17
C ARG A 39 16.43 -11.41 8.58
N ARG A 40 15.13 -11.15 8.44
CA ARG A 40 14.18 -12.09 7.82
C ARG A 40 14.50 -12.36 6.35
N LEU A 41 15.13 -11.42 5.66
CA LEU A 41 15.46 -11.53 4.24
C LEU A 41 16.84 -12.14 3.97
N LEU A 42 17.74 -12.18 4.96
CA LEU A 42 19.07 -12.79 4.83
C LEU A 42 19.07 -14.23 4.28
N PRO A 43 18.20 -15.16 4.70
CA PRO A 43 18.25 -16.55 4.23
C PRO A 43 17.59 -16.77 2.87
N ILE A 44 16.99 -15.74 2.25
CA ILE A 44 16.26 -15.89 0.99
C ILE A 44 17.25 -16.02 -0.17
N ASN A 45 16.96 -16.91 -1.12
CA ASN A 45 17.68 -16.95 -2.39
C ASN A 45 17.28 -15.75 -3.27
N HIS A 46 18.03 -14.66 -3.15
CA HIS A 46 17.80 -13.40 -3.87
C HIS A 46 18.04 -13.51 -5.38
N SER A 47 18.90 -14.43 -5.83
CA SER A 47 19.29 -14.54 -7.24
C SER A 47 18.34 -15.43 -8.06
N ARG A 48 17.48 -16.23 -7.42
CA ARG A 48 16.59 -17.21 -8.06
C ARG A 48 15.92 -16.68 -9.34
N HIS A 49 15.28 -15.52 -9.26
CA HIS A 49 14.53 -14.95 -10.39
C HIS A 49 15.46 -14.36 -11.45
N THR A 50 16.52 -13.66 -11.04
CA THR A 50 17.47 -13.04 -11.95
C THR A 50 18.33 -14.06 -12.69
N ASP A 51 18.62 -15.20 -12.06
CA ASP A 51 19.41 -16.28 -12.68
C ASP A 51 18.63 -16.99 -13.76
N ILE A 52 17.32 -17.24 -13.55
CA ILE A 52 16.43 -17.77 -14.59
C ILE A 52 16.27 -16.79 -15.74
N ALA A 53 16.05 -15.50 -15.45
CA ALA A 53 15.95 -14.47 -16.49
C ALA A 53 17.23 -14.41 -17.35
N ARG A 54 18.41 -14.47 -16.71
CA ARG A 54 19.70 -14.52 -17.41
C ARG A 54 19.88 -15.80 -18.24
N ALA A 55 19.47 -16.95 -17.71
CA ALA A 55 19.58 -18.23 -18.42
C ALA A 55 18.68 -18.30 -19.67
N LEU A 56 17.56 -17.56 -19.67
CA LEU A 56 16.62 -17.47 -20.78
C LEU A 56 16.87 -16.27 -21.70
N ASP A 57 17.91 -15.46 -21.45
CA ASP A 57 18.19 -14.20 -22.14
C ASP A 57 16.99 -13.23 -22.17
N LEU A 58 16.29 -13.13 -21.02
CA LEU A 58 15.12 -12.27 -20.86
C LEU A 58 15.48 -11.00 -20.07
N PRO A 59 15.24 -9.80 -20.64
CA PRO A 59 15.27 -8.56 -19.88
C PRO A 59 14.25 -8.62 -18.74
N MET A 60 14.72 -8.40 -17.50
CA MET A 60 13.87 -8.43 -16.31
C MET A 60 14.17 -7.23 -15.41
N MET A 61 13.10 -6.55 -14.99
CA MET A 61 13.16 -5.50 -13.98
C MET A 61 12.01 -5.62 -12.98
N CYS A 62 12.13 -4.98 -11.82
CA CYS A 62 11.07 -4.90 -10.82
C CYS A 62 10.90 -3.43 -10.40
N ILE A 63 9.67 -2.94 -10.48
CA ILE A 63 9.27 -1.59 -10.07
C ILE A 63 8.20 -1.76 -9.00
N HIS A 64 8.58 -1.62 -7.73
CA HIS A 64 7.66 -1.80 -6.59
C HIS A 64 7.23 -0.44 -6.03
N THR A 65 8.03 0.14 -5.14
CA THR A 65 7.73 1.41 -4.46
C THR A 65 7.36 2.57 -5.39
N PRO A 66 7.94 2.72 -6.60
CA PRO A 66 7.45 3.74 -7.52
C PRO A 66 5.98 3.52 -7.94
N ALA A 67 5.55 2.28 -8.19
CA ALA A 67 4.16 1.95 -8.49
C ALA A 67 3.25 2.15 -7.26
N ASP A 68 3.72 1.75 -6.07
CA ASP A 68 3.02 2.00 -4.78
C ASP A 68 2.81 3.50 -4.53
N ASN A 69 3.79 4.32 -4.88
CA ASN A 69 3.69 5.77 -4.78
C ASN A 69 2.66 6.35 -5.76
N CYS A 70 2.50 5.74 -6.94
CA CYS A 70 1.45 6.13 -7.89
C CYS A 70 0.06 5.93 -7.28
N VAL A 71 -0.24 4.76 -6.70
CA VAL A 71 -1.53 4.52 -6.04
C VAL A 71 -1.72 5.37 -4.78
N THR A 72 -0.66 5.55 -3.98
CA THR A 72 -0.71 6.43 -2.79
C THR A 72 -1.10 7.85 -3.17
N ASN A 73 -0.45 8.43 -4.19
CA ASN A 73 -0.74 9.78 -4.67
C ASN A 73 -2.13 9.90 -5.31
N TYR A 74 -2.53 8.90 -6.09
CA TYR A 74 -3.86 8.84 -6.71
C TYR A 74 -4.97 8.87 -5.65
N LEU A 75 -4.89 7.99 -4.64
CA LEU A 75 -5.89 7.94 -3.58
C LEU A 75 -5.88 9.20 -2.70
N HIS A 76 -4.71 9.81 -2.47
CA HIS A 76 -4.65 11.11 -1.77
C HIS A 76 -5.44 12.18 -2.50
N ARG A 77 -5.25 12.32 -3.83
CA ARG A 77 -5.99 13.29 -4.64
C ARG A 77 -7.48 12.97 -4.67
N LEU A 78 -7.82 11.70 -4.88
CA LEU A 78 -9.21 11.24 -4.96
C LEU A 78 -9.97 11.52 -3.65
N PHE A 79 -9.39 11.22 -2.49
CA PHE A 79 -10.04 11.47 -1.20
C PHE A 79 -10.06 12.95 -0.81
N ALA A 80 -9.06 13.74 -1.25
CA ALA A 80 -9.09 15.19 -1.07
C ALA A 80 -10.20 15.86 -1.91
N GLU A 81 -10.49 15.33 -3.10
CA GLU A 81 -11.58 15.80 -3.96
C GLU A 81 -12.95 15.34 -3.45
N LYS A 82 -13.12 14.03 -3.25
CA LYS A 82 -14.42 13.42 -2.90
C LYS A 82 -14.83 13.62 -1.44
N LYS A 83 -13.87 13.77 -0.53
CA LYS A 83 -14.05 14.01 0.91
C LYS A 83 -15.10 13.08 1.55
N PRO A 84 -14.90 11.75 1.54
CA PRO A 84 -15.87 10.81 2.10
C PRO A 84 -16.15 11.11 3.58
N ALA A 85 -17.43 11.26 3.91
CA ALA A 85 -17.85 11.58 5.27
C ALA A 85 -17.86 10.34 6.17
N ARG A 86 -18.38 9.20 5.65
CA ARG A 86 -18.51 7.93 6.37
C ARG A 86 -17.75 6.80 5.69
N LEU A 87 -17.47 5.74 6.44
CA LEU A 87 -16.74 4.58 5.91
C LEU A 87 -17.44 3.90 4.73
N LYS A 88 -18.79 3.91 4.69
CA LYS A 88 -19.52 3.42 3.51
C LYS A 88 -19.24 4.26 2.26
N ASP A 89 -19.14 5.57 2.40
CA ASP A 89 -18.90 6.47 1.26
C ASP A 89 -17.48 6.26 0.72
N LEU A 90 -16.51 6.11 1.64
CA LEU A 90 -15.13 5.72 1.31
C LEU A 90 -15.09 4.39 0.57
N LEU A 91 -15.87 3.41 1.02
CA LEU A 91 -15.94 2.09 0.41
C LEU A 91 -16.52 2.14 -1.01
N GLU A 92 -17.58 2.92 -1.23
CA GLU A 92 -18.17 3.11 -2.55
C GLU A 92 -17.22 3.83 -3.51
N ILE A 93 -16.50 4.88 -3.05
CA ILE A 93 -15.45 5.54 -3.86
C ILE A 93 -14.39 4.54 -4.29
N LEU A 94 -13.93 3.65 -3.40
CA LEU A 94 -12.96 2.62 -3.77
C LEU A 94 -13.54 1.68 -4.85
N LYS A 95 -14.79 1.22 -4.70
CA LYS A 95 -15.45 0.33 -5.69
C LYS A 95 -15.70 1.00 -7.05
N GLU A 96 -15.70 2.32 -7.12
CA GLU A 96 -15.79 3.05 -8.39
C GLU A 96 -14.52 2.89 -9.24
N ILE A 97 -13.37 2.66 -8.62
CA ILE A 97 -12.09 2.48 -9.33
C ILE A 97 -12.10 1.15 -10.08
N PRO A 98 -11.72 1.12 -11.38
CA PRO A 98 -11.79 -0.08 -12.21
C PRO A 98 -11.12 -1.33 -11.63
N GLU A 99 -9.93 -1.19 -11.03
CA GLU A 99 -9.15 -2.28 -10.47
C GLU A 99 -9.86 -2.94 -9.28
N TYR A 100 -10.39 -2.13 -8.36
CA TYR A 100 -11.17 -2.61 -7.21
C TYR A 100 -12.54 -3.17 -7.64
N ARG A 101 -13.14 -2.62 -8.70
CA ARG A 101 -14.36 -3.19 -9.30
C ARG A 101 -14.12 -4.56 -9.91
N LEU A 102 -12.97 -4.77 -10.56
CA LEU A 102 -12.59 -6.09 -11.08
C LEU A 102 -12.32 -7.07 -9.94
N SER A 103 -11.62 -6.66 -8.88
CA SER A 103 -11.37 -7.53 -7.72
C SER A 103 -12.66 -7.94 -7.01
N GLN A 104 -13.68 -7.08 -7.00
CA GLN A 104 -15.01 -7.42 -6.48
C GLN A 104 -15.66 -8.58 -7.26
N LYS A 105 -15.50 -8.65 -8.59
CA LYS A 105 -16.00 -9.79 -9.39
C LYS A 105 -15.32 -11.10 -9.02
N LEU A 106 -14.09 -11.02 -8.50
CA LEU A 106 -13.31 -12.15 -7.99
C LEU A 106 -13.54 -12.42 -6.50
N GLN A 107 -14.54 -11.79 -5.87
CA GLN A 107 -14.85 -11.91 -4.44
C GLN A 107 -13.75 -11.37 -3.50
N VAL A 108 -12.90 -10.46 -4.00
CA VAL A 108 -11.84 -9.78 -3.23
C VAL A 108 -12.08 -8.26 -3.26
N ALA A 109 -13.29 -7.86 -2.88
CA ALA A 109 -13.67 -6.44 -2.82
C ALA A 109 -12.98 -5.72 -1.65
N PRO A 110 -12.81 -4.38 -1.74
CA PRO A 110 -12.49 -3.56 -0.58
C PRO A 110 -13.43 -3.88 0.59
N LYS A 111 -12.92 -3.84 1.83
CA LYS A 111 -13.68 -4.24 3.03
C LYS A 111 -13.32 -3.41 4.25
N ILE A 112 -14.35 -3.02 5.01
CA ILE A 112 -14.18 -2.50 6.38
C ILE A 112 -13.91 -3.69 7.30
N VAL A 113 -12.73 -3.73 7.91
CA VAL A 113 -12.30 -4.80 8.83
C VAL A 113 -12.22 -4.35 10.28
N ASN A 114 -12.29 -3.04 10.53
CA ASN A 114 -12.60 -2.46 11.82
C ASN A 114 -13.41 -1.16 11.68
N GLY A 115 -14.41 -0.98 12.53
CA GLY A 115 -15.40 0.09 12.43
C GLY A 115 -16.71 -0.35 11.77
N SER A 116 -17.64 0.59 11.62
CA SER A 116 -18.94 0.36 10.97
C SER A 116 -19.15 1.31 9.80
N GLU A 117 -20.02 0.93 8.85
CA GLU A 117 -20.39 1.75 7.70
C GLU A 117 -20.78 3.21 8.04
N ASN A 118 -21.34 3.43 9.23
CA ASN A 118 -21.80 4.73 9.69
C ASN A 118 -20.74 5.56 10.44
N ASN A 119 -19.60 4.97 10.77
CA ASN A 119 -18.49 5.70 11.40
C ASN A 119 -18.01 6.82 10.48
N LYS A 120 -17.67 7.97 11.06
CA LYS A 120 -17.05 9.07 10.31
C LYS A 120 -15.62 8.69 9.93
N CYS A 121 -15.20 9.07 8.71
CA CYS A 121 -13.83 8.80 8.24
C CYS A 121 -12.77 9.55 9.05
N GLY A 122 -13.06 10.79 9.48
CA GLY A 122 -12.06 11.65 10.10
C GLY A 122 -10.84 11.86 9.20
N LYS A 123 -9.65 12.01 9.79
CA LYS A 123 -8.40 12.09 9.02
C LYS A 123 -8.00 10.68 8.56
N ILE A 124 -7.79 10.52 7.25
CA ILE A 124 -7.47 9.24 6.62
C ILE A 124 -5.94 9.15 6.42
N TYR A 125 -5.35 8.04 6.86
CA TYR A 125 -3.99 7.62 6.51
C TYR A 125 -4.05 6.59 5.37
N ILE A 126 -3.29 6.83 4.30
CA ILE A 126 -3.22 5.95 3.13
C ILE A 126 -1.93 5.15 3.23
N ASP A 127 -2.08 3.86 3.47
CA ASP A 127 -1.02 2.92 3.80
C ASP A 127 -0.77 1.96 2.63
N MET A 128 -0.25 2.52 1.55
CA MET A 128 -0.06 1.83 0.26
C MET A 128 1.41 1.73 -0.15
N THR A 129 2.33 2.37 0.57
CA THR A 129 3.76 2.47 0.22
C THR A 129 4.62 2.37 1.47
N GLY A 130 5.95 2.31 1.27
CA GLY A 130 6.92 2.07 2.34
C GLY A 130 7.53 0.66 2.33
N GLY A 131 7.29 -0.10 1.26
CA GLY A 131 7.90 -1.41 1.00
C GLY A 131 7.19 -2.58 1.66
N THR A 132 6.92 -2.53 2.96
CA THR A 132 6.15 -3.57 3.68
C THR A 132 5.57 -3.02 4.98
N GLU A 133 4.86 -3.85 5.75
CA GLU A 133 4.25 -3.44 7.02
C GLU A 133 5.29 -2.85 7.98
N GLY A 134 5.01 -1.65 8.49
CA GLY A 134 5.81 -0.92 9.46
C GLY A 134 5.83 -1.55 10.86
N SER A 135 6.16 -0.77 11.88
CA SER A 135 6.10 -1.26 13.25
C SER A 135 4.63 -1.37 13.70
N LYS A 136 4.27 -2.47 14.35
CA LYS A 136 2.93 -2.64 14.95
C LYS A 136 2.58 -1.60 16.02
N GLU A 137 3.58 -0.91 16.56
CA GLU A 137 3.43 0.11 17.60
C GLU A 137 3.06 1.49 17.02
N ILE A 138 3.07 1.66 15.68
CA ILE A 138 2.76 2.94 15.02
C ILE A 138 1.31 3.38 15.21
N PHE A 139 0.37 2.43 15.41
CA PHE A 139 -1.06 2.73 15.37
C PHE A 139 -1.51 3.64 16.52
N THR A 140 -0.95 3.45 17.71
CA THR A 140 -1.22 4.34 18.86
C THR A 140 -0.73 5.76 18.58
N SER A 141 0.44 5.90 17.96
CA SER A 141 1.01 7.19 17.57
C SER A 141 0.17 7.86 16.48
N LEU A 142 -0.30 7.10 15.48
CA LEU A 142 -1.19 7.60 14.42
C LEU A 142 -2.52 8.09 14.99
N ALA A 143 -3.15 7.31 15.87
CA ALA A 143 -4.39 7.70 16.54
C ALA A 143 -4.20 8.99 17.36
N SER A 144 -3.10 9.08 18.11
CA SER A 144 -2.75 10.28 18.90
C SER A 144 -2.46 11.51 18.03
N SER A 145 -2.04 11.29 16.79
CA SER A 145 -1.81 12.35 15.78
C SER A 145 -3.09 12.79 15.04
N GLY A 146 -4.25 12.32 15.50
CA GLY A 146 -5.56 12.67 14.96
C GLY A 146 -6.00 11.85 13.75
N ILE A 147 -5.29 10.78 13.40
CA ILE A 147 -5.76 9.82 12.38
C ILE A 147 -6.92 9.03 12.94
N SER A 148 -7.97 8.87 12.14
CA SER A 148 -9.18 8.14 12.53
C SER A 148 -9.41 6.90 11.65
N THR A 149 -8.91 6.89 10.42
CA THR A 149 -9.12 5.79 9.48
C THR A 149 -7.83 5.44 8.76
N LEU A 150 -7.54 4.15 8.71
CA LEU A 150 -6.48 3.55 7.89
C LEU A 150 -7.10 2.97 6.62
N VAL A 151 -6.49 3.26 5.47
CA VAL A 151 -6.81 2.63 4.19
C VAL A 151 -5.54 2.00 3.66
N GLY A 152 -5.45 0.67 3.74
CA GLY A 152 -4.25 -0.07 3.36
C GLY A 152 -4.54 -1.19 2.36
N MET A 153 -3.48 -1.67 1.71
CA MET A 153 -3.54 -2.82 0.79
C MET A 153 -3.87 -4.12 1.51
N HIS A 154 -3.23 -4.33 2.67
CA HIS A 154 -3.37 -5.48 3.54
C HIS A 154 -2.90 -5.14 4.95
N TYR A 155 -3.30 -5.95 5.93
CA TYR A 155 -2.74 -5.97 7.28
C TYR A 155 -2.67 -7.41 7.77
N SER A 156 -1.54 -7.81 8.35
CA SER A 156 -1.44 -9.03 9.14
C SER A 156 -2.33 -8.94 10.39
N GLU A 157 -2.71 -10.09 10.94
CA GLU A 157 -3.61 -10.13 12.10
C GLU A 157 -3.05 -9.34 13.28
N GLU A 158 -1.74 -9.43 13.53
CA GLU A 158 -1.08 -8.67 14.59
C GLU A 158 -1.20 -7.16 14.39
N HIS A 159 -1.03 -6.65 13.17
CA HIS A 159 -1.19 -5.22 12.87
C HIS A 159 -2.65 -4.80 13.02
N LEU A 160 -3.58 -5.62 12.54
CA LEU A 160 -5.01 -5.36 12.66
C LEU A 160 -5.45 -5.31 14.13
N GLU A 161 -4.94 -6.21 14.98
CA GLU A 161 -5.19 -6.18 16.43
C GLU A 161 -4.69 -4.89 17.08
N GLN A 162 -3.50 -4.42 16.73
CA GLN A 162 -2.97 -3.17 17.28
C GLN A 162 -3.74 -1.94 16.79
N ALA A 163 -4.14 -1.90 15.50
CA ALA A 163 -4.99 -0.84 14.98
C ALA A 163 -6.37 -0.81 15.67
N LYS A 164 -6.95 -1.99 15.96
CA LYS A 164 -8.19 -2.13 16.74
C LYS A 164 -8.01 -1.59 18.17
N LYS A 165 -6.92 -1.97 18.86
CA LYS A 165 -6.60 -1.46 20.21
C LYS A 165 -6.41 0.06 20.25
N ALA A 166 -5.91 0.65 19.15
CA ALA A 166 -5.79 2.08 18.98
C ALA A 166 -7.10 2.79 18.58
N ASN A 167 -8.23 2.07 18.50
CA ASN A 167 -9.55 2.57 18.10
C ASN A 167 -9.60 3.21 16.70
N LEU A 168 -8.73 2.75 15.79
CA LEU A 168 -8.71 3.22 14.41
C LEU A 168 -9.71 2.45 13.55
N ASN A 169 -10.47 3.13 12.69
CA ASN A 169 -11.18 2.44 11.63
C ASN A 169 -10.15 1.86 10.63
N VAL A 170 -10.44 0.69 10.06
CA VAL A 170 -9.53 0.04 9.13
C VAL A 170 -10.31 -0.45 7.91
N VAL A 171 -9.89 0.02 6.74
CA VAL A 171 -10.37 -0.43 5.43
C VAL A 171 -9.22 -1.09 4.69
N ILE A 172 -9.43 -2.34 4.28
CA ILE A 172 -8.52 -3.06 3.38
C ILE A 172 -9.03 -2.85 1.96
N ALA A 173 -8.28 -2.15 1.12
CA ALA A 173 -8.64 -1.88 -0.26
C ALA A 173 -8.44 -3.12 -1.17
N GLY A 174 -7.48 -3.98 -0.81
CA GLY A 174 -7.12 -5.18 -1.56
C GLY A 174 -5.74 -5.06 -2.21
N HIS A 175 -4.89 -6.05 -1.96
CA HIS A 175 -3.47 -6.02 -2.31
C HIS A 175 -3.24 -5.93 -3.83
N ILE A 176 -3.58 -6.99 -4.56
CA ILE A 176 -3.34 -7.06 -6.00
C ILE A 176 -4.04 -5.94 -6.77
N ALA A 177 -5.25 -5.54 -6.37
CA ALA A 177 -5.96 -4.45 -7.03
C ALA A 177 -5.23 -3.10 -6.86
N SER A 178 -4.63 -2.85 -5.69
CA SER A 178 -3.86 -1.63 -5.43
C SER A 178 -2.54 -1.62 -6.21
N ASP A 179 -1.84 -2.76 -6.27
CA ASP A 179 -0.61 -2.91 -7.07
C ASP A 179 -0.88 -2.69 -8.56
N VAL A 180 -1.96 -3.30 -9.06
CA VAL A 180 -2.37 -3.17 -10.46
C VAL A 180 -2.75 -1.72 -10.80
N LEU A 181 -3.44 -1.03 -9.90
CA LEU A 181 -3.75 0.39 -10.06
C LEU A 181 -2.46 1.23 -10.13
N GLY A 182 -1.52 0.98 -9.22
CA GLY A 182 -0.21 1.64 -9.23
C GLY A 182 0.56 1.43 -10.53
N LEU A 183 0.60 0.20 -11.02
CA LEU A 183 1.22 -0.16 -12.30
C LEU A 183 0.50 0.47 -13.49
N ASN A 184 -0.83 0.46 -13.53
CA ASN A 184 -1.61 1.04 -14.61
C ASN A 184 -1.35 2.54 -14.74
N LEU A 185 -1.38 3.28 -13.63
CA LEU A 185 -1.07 4.71 -13.60
C LEU A 185 0.36 5.00 -14.07
N LEU A 186 1.33 4.16 -13.67
CA LEU A 186 2.71 4.28 -14.12
C LEU A 186 2.83 4.02 -15.63
N PHE A 187 2.17 2.98 -16.14
CA PHE A 187 2.19 2.63 -17.55
C PHE A 187 1.43 3.63 -18.43
N ASP A 188 0.40 4.30 -17.91
CA ASP A 188 -0.27 5.41 -18.61
C ASP A 188 0.72 6.55 -18.91
N GLU A 189 1.65 6.85 -17.99
CA GLU A 189 2.70 7.84 -18.24
C GLU A 189 3.75 7.37 -19.24
N LEU A 190 4.13 6.09 -19.21
CA LEU A 190 5.08 5.53 -20.18
C LEU A 190 4.49 5.43 -21.60
N GLU A 191 3.21 5.08 -21.72
CA GLU A 191 2.52 5.00 -23.02
C GLU A 191 2.36 6.35 -23.73
N LYS A 192 2.61 7.48 -23.04
CA LYS A 192 2.71 8.81 -23.68
C LYS A 192 3.99 8.97 -24.51
N ILE A 193 5.02 8.19 -24.20
CA ILE A 193 6.32 8.22 -24.89
C ILE A 193 6.34 7.13 -25.97
N GLU A 194 5.94 5.91 -25.62
CA GLU A 194 5.97 4.77 -26.53
C GLU A 194 4.86 3.78 -26.20
N LYS A 195 4.16 3.25 -27.22
CA LYS A 195 3.12 2.24 -27.02
C LYS A 195 3.75 0.90 -26.64
N LEU A 196 3.25 0.30 -25.57
CA LEU A 196 3.73 -0.98 -25.05
C LEU A 196 2.68 -2.06 -25.26
N GLU A 197 3.15 -3.27 -25.58
CA GLU A 197 2.30 -4.47 -25.57
C GLU A 197 2.41 -5.17 -24.21
N PHE A 198 1.27 -5.57 -23.67
CA PHE A 198 1.19 -6.17 -22.34
C PHE A 198 0.67 -7.60 -22.41
N VAL A 199 1.38 -8.51 -21.74
CA VAL A 199 0.89 -9.86 -21.45
C VAL A 199 0.39 -9.88 -20.01
N GLU A 200 -0.92 -10.09 -19.84
CA GLU A 200 -1.57 -10.03 -18.54
C GLU A 200 -1.48 -11.35 -17.76
N VAL A 201 -0.66 -11.38 -16.70
CA VAL A 201 -0.41 -12.59 -15.91
C VAL A 201 -0.21 -12.27 -14.43
N SER A 202 -0.29 -13.28 -13.57
CA SER A 202 -0.02 -13.17 -12.13
C SER A 202 -0.88 -12.11 -11.41
N GLY A 203 -2.11 -11.93 -11.86
CA GLY A 203 -3.06 -10.94 -11.32
C GLY A 203 -3.04 -9.59 -12.01
N PHE A 204 -2.03 -9.27 -12.84
CA PHE A 204 -2.00 -8.02 -13.58
C PHE A 204 -3.07 -7.97 -14.68
N ARG A 205 -3.75 -6.83 -14.79
CA ARG A 205 -4.70 -6.49 -15.85
C ARG A 205 -4.46 -5.04 -16.26
N ARG A 206 -4.24 -4.80 -17.56
CA ARG A 206 -4.00 -3.47 -18.08
C ARG A 206 -5.33 -2.71 -18.19
N ILE A 207 -5.42 -1.60 -17.48
CA ILE A 207 -6.57 -0.67 -17.52
C ILE A 207 -6.01 0.73 -17.73
N ARG A 208 -6.52 1.46 -18.72
CA ARG A 208 -6.04 2.81 -19.08
C ARG A 208 -6.91 3.88 -18.39
N HIS A 209 -6.27 4.86 -17.75
CA HIS A 209 -6.91 5.99 -17.06
C HIS A 209 -6.76 7.31 -17.84
#